data_AF-A0A7K2KR21-F1
#
_entry.id   AF-A0A7K2KR21-F1
#
_cell.length_a   1.000
_cell.length_b   1.000
_cell.length_c   1.000
_cell.angle_alpha   90.00
_cell.angle_beta   90.00
_cell.angle_gamma   90.00
#
_symmetry.space_group_name_H-M   'P 1'
#
loop_
_entity.id
_entity.type
_entity.pdbx_description
1 polymer ?
#
loop_
_entity_poly.entity_id
_entity_poly.type
_entity_poly.pdbx_seq_one_letter_code
_entity_poly.pdbx_strand_id
1 'polypeptide(L)'
;MPLTPEDVRNKQFTTVRLREGYDEDEVDAFLDEVESELTRLLRENEDLRAKLAAATRAAAQNQQQQGMRKPPEQQDRPVGPGAPVPAAISGPPVQQQPPQMGPPQLPSGAPQLPAGPMQGGPMQGGPMQGGPMQGGPMQGGPMQGGPMQG
;
A
#
# COMPACT_ATOMS: atom_id res chain seq x y z
N MET A 1 -5.59 -19.45 -6.74
CA MET A 1 -6.51 -19.23 -5.60
C MET A 1 -5.69 -19.37 -4.33
N PRO A 2 -5.93 -18.55 -3.29
CA PRO A 2 -5.27 -18.75 -2.00
C PRO A 2 -5.73 -20.09 -1.40
N LEU A 3 -4.84 -20.75 -0.68
CA LEU A 3 -5.16 -21.97 0.07
C LEU A 3 -6.18 -21.63 1.17
N THR A 4 -7.24 -22.42 1.30
CA THR A 4 -8.24 -22.27 2.36
C THR A 4 -8.01 -23.32 3.46
N PRO A 5 -8.49 -23.09 4.71
CA PRO A 5 -8.45 -24.11 5.76
C PRO A 5 -9.15 -25.40 5.34
N GLU A 6 -10.26 -25.28 4.60
CA GLU A 6 -11.00 -26.42 4.06
C GLU A 6 -10.18 -27.23 3.05
N ASP A 7 -9.34 -26.57 2.23
CA ASP A 7 -8.42 -27.26 1.32
C ASP A 7 -7.37 -28.09 2.08
N VAL A 8 -6.93 -27.63 3.25
CA VAL A 8 -5.99 -28.35 4.12
C VAL A 8 -6.67 -29.56 4.75
N ARG A 9 -7.85 -29.36 5.35
CA ARG A 9 -8.66 -30.43 5.96
C ARG A 9 -9.03 -31.54 4.98
N ASN A 10 -9.39 -31.18 3.75
CA ASN A 10 -9.83 -32.14 2.73
C ASN A 10 -8.68 -32.77 1.95
N LYS A 11 -7.43 -32.42 2.26
CA LYS A 11 -6.26 -32.92 1.54
C LYS A 11 -6.05 -34.41 1.83
N GLN A 12 -5.97 -35.22 0.77
CA GLN A 12 -5.56 -36.61 0.88
C GLN A 12 -4.18 -36.79 0.22
N PHE A 13 -3.26 -37.39 0.97
CA PHE A 13 -1.94 -37.76 0.48
C PHE A 13 -1.95 -39.23 0.03
N THR A 14 -1.19 -39.54 -1.02
CA THR A 14 -1.00 -40.92 -1.46
C THR A 14 -0.04 -41.63 -0.50
N THR A 15 -0.43 -42.78 0.01
CA THR A 15 0.44 -43.61 0.87
C THR A 15 1.47 -44.39 0.07
N VAL A 16 2.65 -44.64 0.64
CA VAL A 16 3.72 -45.41 0.01
C VAL A 16 4.03 -46.66 0.83
N ARG A 17 4.27 -47.80 0.16
CA ARG A 17 4.53 -49.10 0.81
C ARG A 17 5.97 -49.61 0.70
N LEU A 18 6.69 -49.16 -0.33
CA LEU A 18 8.03 -49.66 -0.69
C LEU A 18 9.11 -48.58 -0.54
N ARG A 19 8.72 -47.37 -0.12
CA ARG A 19 9.61 -46.23 0.05
C ARG A 19 9.37 -45.64 1.42
N GLU A 20 10.38 -44.97 1.94
CA GLU A 20 10.24 -44.15 3.15
C GLU A 20 9.19 -43.07 2.89
N GLY A 21 8.31 -42.87 3.88
CA GLY A 21 7.27 -41.86 3.90
C GLY A 21 7.27 -41.16 5.26
N TYR A 22 6.52 -40.07 5.35
CA TYR A 22 6.25 -39.42 6.63
C TYR A 22 5.31 -40.28 7.48
N ASP A 23 5.39 -40.10 8.79
CA ASP A 23 4.43 -40.69 9.73
C ASP A 23 3.06 -40.00 9.55
N GLU A 24 2.00 -40.79 9.37
CA GLU A 24 0.66 -40.26 9.08
C GLU A 24 0.12 -39.43 10.25
N ASP A 25 0.36 -39.86 11.50
CA ASP A 25 -0.11 -39.14 12.69
C ASP A 25 0.65 -37.82 12.88
N GLU A 26 1.96 -37.79 12.57
CA GLU A 26 2.76 -36.55 12.60
C GLU A 26 2.31 -35.55 11.52
N VAL A 27 2.02 -36.05 10.32
CA VAL A 27 1.51 -35.21 9.22
C VAL A 27 0.14 -34.66 9.59
N ASP A 28 -0.78 -35.48 10.10
CA ASP A 28 -2.12 -35.04 10.50
C ASP A 28 -2.06 -34.00 11.62
N ALA A 29 -1.24 -34.20 12.65
CA ALA A 29 -1.04 -33.22 13.72
C ALA A 29 -0.50 -31.87 13.19
N PHE A 30 0.44 -31.91 12.24
CA PHE A 30 0.96 -30.71 11.61
C PHE A 30 -0.11 -29.99 10.76
N LEU A 31 -0.96 -30.74 10.04
CA LEU A 31 -2.03 -30.16 9.24
C LEU A 31 -3.11 -29.50 10.11
N ASP A 32 -3.39 -30.04 11.30
CA ASP A 32 -4.29 -29.41 12.28
C ASP A 32 -3.75 -28.04 12.74
N GLU A 33 -2.43 -27.95 13.02
CA GLU A 33 -1.78 -26.68 13.37
C GLU A 33 -1.86 -25.67 12.21
N VAL A 34 -1.61 -26.14 10.97
CA VAL A 34 -1.70 -25.31 9.77
C VAL A 34 -3.13 -24.82 9.52
N GLU A 35 -4.14 -25.68 9.68
CA GLU A 35 -5.57 -25.31 9.54
C GLU A 35 -5.94 -24.22 10.55
N SER A 36 -5.53 -24.39 11.81
CA SER A 36 -5.78 -23.44 12.90
C SER A 36 -5.15 -22.08 12.62
N GLU A 37 -3.86 -22.03 12.26
CA GLU A 37 -3.17 -20.77 11.97
C GLU A 37 -3.70 -20.11 10.70
N LEU A 38 -4.04 -20.87 9.66
CA LEU A 38 -4.63 -20.31 8.45
C LEU A 38 -5.98 -19.66 8.73
N THR A 39 -6.82 -20.30 9.56
CA THR A 39 -8.08 -19.73 10.02
C THR A 39 -7.86 -18.43 10.81
N ARG A 40 -6.89 -18.44 11.73
CA ARG A 40 -6.53 -17.26 12.54
C ARG A 40 -6.08 -16.09 11.65
N LEU A 41 -5.18 -16.35 10.69
CA LEU A 41 -4.63 -15.35 9.80
C LEU A 41 -5.68 -14.76 8.85
N LEU A 42 -6.58 -15.59 8.32
CA LEU A 42 -7.65 -15.10 7.44
C LEU A 42 -8.59 -14.15 8.20
N ARG A 43 -9.01 -14.52 9.40
CA ARG A 43 -9.83 -13.66 10.25
C ARG A 43 -9.12 -12.35 10.60
N GLU A 44 -7.84 -12.43 11.00
CA GLU A 44 -7.05 -11.23 11.30
C GLU A 44 -6.90 -10.34 10.05
N ASN A 45 -6.73 -10.92 8.86
CA ASN A 45 -6.65 -10.18 7.62
C ASN A 45 -7.96 -9.45 7.30
N GLU A 46 -9.10 -10.11 7.51
CA GLU A 46 -10.42 -9.50 7.34
C GLU A 46 -10.62 -8.33 8.32
N ASP A 47 -10.29 -8.53 9.60
CA ASP A 47 -10.38 -7.49 10.63
C ASP A 47 -9.48 -6.28 10.30
N LEU A 48 -8.24 -6.52 9.85
CA LEU A 48 -7.31 -5.47 9.45
C LEU A 48 -7.81 -4.71 8.21
N ARG A 49 -8.34 -5.41 7.21
CA ARG A 49 -8.95 -4.78 6.02
C ARG A 49 -10.16 -3.94 6.40
N ALA A 50 -11.01 -4.42 7.31
CA ALA A 50 -12.15 -3.67 7.81
C ALA A 50 -11.71 -2.39 8.55
N LYS A 51 -10.68 -2.48 9.40
CA LYS A 51 -10.09 -1.31 10.10
C LYS A 51 -9.52 -0.30 9.11
N LEU A 52 -8.77 -0.73 8.10
CA LEU A 52 -8.25 0.16 7.06
C LEU A 52 -9.38 0.82 6.26
N ALA A 53 -10.42 0.08 5.88
CA ALA A 53 -11.56 0.64 5.17
C ALA A 53 -12.34 1.67 6.03
N ALA A 54 -12.46 1.44 7.34
CA ALA A 54 -13.06 2.40 8.26
C ALA A 54 -12.19 3.66 8.42
N ALA A 55 -10.88 3.51 8.62
CA ALA A 55 -9.95 4.62 8.75
C ALA A 55 -9.93 5.50 7.49
N THR A 56 -9.88 4.88 6.30
CA THR A 56 -9.94 5.60 5.02
C THR A 56 -11.24 6.39 4.87
N ARG A 57 -12.39 5.81 5.25
CA ARG A 57 -13.69 6.52 5.24
C ARG A 57 -13.71 7.70 6.21
N ALA A 58 -13.22 7.51 7.43
CA ALA A 58 -13.14 8.58 8.44
C ALA A 58 -12.24 9.74 7.98
N ALA A 59 -11.09 9.43 7.36
CA ALA A 59 -10.19 10.43 6.80
C ALA A 59 -10.85 11.25 5.68
N ALA A 60 -11.57 10.60 4.76
CA ALA A 60 -12.28 11.27 3.68
C ALA A 60 -13.39 12.21 4.19
N GLN A 61 -14.17 11.77 5.19
CA GLN A 61 -15.21 12.60 5.81
C GLN A 61 -14.64 13.83 6.52
N ASN A 62 -13.49 13.71 7.18
CA ASN A 62 -12.83 14.83 7.86
C ASN A 62 -12.31 15.87 6.85
N GLN A 63 -11.78 15.44 5.69
CA GLN A 63 -11.38 16.35 4.61
C GLN A 63 -12.56 17.12 4.01
N GLN A 64 -13.71 16.48 3.82
CA GLN A 64 -14.92 17.16 3.34
C GLN A 64 -15.42 18.22 4.32
N GLN A 65 -15.40 17.92 5.62
CA GLN A 65 -15.78 18.89 6.66
C GLN A 65 -14.81 20.07 6.77
N GLN A 66 -13.50 19.85 6.54
CA GLN A 66 -12.52 20.94 6.51
C GLN A 66 -12.62 21.80 5.24
N GLY A 67 -12.97 21.22 4.10
CA GLY A 67 -13.28 21.97 2.88
C GLY A 67 -14.49 22.90 3.03
N MET A 68 -15.50 22.48 3.82
CA MET A 68 -16.70 23.26 4.13
C MET A 68 -16.52 24.25 5.29
N ARG A 69 -15.41 24.17 6.05
CA ARG A 69 -15.07 25.05 7.18
C ARG A 69 -14.09 26.17 6.83
N LYS A 70 -13.82 26.43 5.54
CA LYS A 70 -13.12 27.67 5.13
C LYS A 70 -13.94 28.87 5.61
N PRO A 71 -13.38 29.76 6.45
CA PRO A 71 -14.06 30.98 6.87
C PRO A 71 -14.36 31.87 5.66
N PRO A 72 -15.47 32.62 5.68
CA PRO A 72 -15.74 33.64 4.68
C PRO A 72 -14.62 34.69 4.67
N GLU A 73 -14.48 35.30 3.50
CA GLU A 73 -13.61 36.40 3.12
C GLU A 73 -13.16 37.30 4.27
N GLN A 74 -11.85 37.64 4.26
CA GLN A 74 -11.32 38.76 5.02
C GLN A 74 -12.03 40.04 4.56
N GLN A 75 -13.09 40.36 5.27
CA GLN A 75 -13.90 41.55 5.11
C GLN A 75 -13.00 42.78 5.33
N ASP A 76 -12.94 43.62 4.30
CA ASP A 76 -12.41 44.98 4.27
C ASP A 76 -12.40 45.65 5.64
N ARG A 77 -11.21 45.85 6.22
CA ARG A 77 -11.02 46.82 7.29
C ARG A 77 -10.54 48.12 6.63
N PRO A 78 -11.25 49.25 6.78
CA PRO A 78 -10.84 50.50 6.17
C PRO A 78 -9.52 50.97 6.78
N VAL A 79 -8.57 51.29 5.90
CA VAL A 79 -7.26 51.86 6.22
C VAL A 79 -7.46 53.25 6.83
N GLY A 80 -7.24 53.38 8.14
CA GLY A 80 -7.18 54.67 8.82
C GLY A 80 -5.79 55.31 8.66
N PRO A 81 -5.69 56.61 8.28
CA PRO A 81 -4.40 57.27 8.09
C PRO A 81 -3.81 57.77 9.42
N GLY A 82 -2.56 57.41 9.73
CA GLY A 82 -1.84 57.98 10.88
C GLY A 82 -0.58 57.23 11.31
N ALA A 83 0.58 57.74 10.88
CA ALA A 83 1.98 57.39 11.18
C ALA A 83 2.35 57.32 12.70
N PRO A 84 3.53 56.81 13.14
CA PRO A 84 4.80 56.70 12.40
C PRO A 84 5.54 55.35 12.43
N VAL A 85 6.37 55.19 11.41
CA VAL A 85 7.42 54.18 11.29
C VAL A 85 8.65 54.58 12.12
N PRO A 86 9.21 53.71 12.97
CA PRO A 86 10.58 53.85 13.40
C PRO A 86 11.50 53.34 12.29
N ALA A 87 12.27 54.24 11.70
CA ALA A 87 13.37 53.90 10.83
C ALA A 87 14.48 53.17 11.61
N ALA A 88 15.03 52.14 10.97
CA ALA A 88 16.36 51.56 11.14
C ALA A 88 16.69 50.88 12.49
N ILE A 89 16.68 49.54 12.48
CA ILE A 89 17.94 48.82 12.73
C ILE A 89 18.22 47.88 11.56
N SER A 90 19.33 48.17 10.89
CA SER A 90 19.94 47.30 9.90
C SER A 90 20.43 46.02 10.58
N GLY A 91 19.94 44.89 10.10
CA GLY A 91 20.54 43.58 10.31
C GLY A 91 19.83 42.60 9.39
N PRO A 92 20.54 41.86 8.51
CA PRO A 92 19.89 40.77 7.81
C PRO A 92 19.35 39.78 8.85
N PRO A 93 18.09 39.32 8.76
CA PRO A 93 17.63 38.25 9.61
C PRO A 93 18.47 37.02 9.26
N VAL A 94 19.32 36.59 10.20
CA VAL A 94 19.88 35.24 10.16
C VAL A 94 18.69 34.30 10.28
N GLN A 95 18.24 33.78 9.13
CA GLN A 95 17.32 32.66 9.09
C GLN A 95 18.05 31.49 9.74
N GLN A 96 17.76 31.24 11.03
CA GLN A 96 18.01 29.94 11.61
C GLN A 96 17.05 29.00 10.89
N GLN A 97 17.54 28.39 9.80
CA GLN A 97 16.88 27.24 9.22
C GLN A 97 16.76 26.20 10.34
N PRO A 98 15.57 25.69 10.66
CA PRO A 98 15.49 24.46 11.44
C PRO A 98 16.35 23.43 10.71
N PRO A 99 17.17 22.63 11.41
CA PRO A 99 17.94 21.59 10.74
C PRO A 99 16.94 20.75 9.94
N GLN A 100 17.03 20.86 8.61
CA GLN A 100 16.37 19.93 7.73
C GLN A 100 17.06 18.60 7.97
N MET A 101 16.52 17.83 8.91
CA MET A 101 16.72 16.39 8.91
C MET A 101 16.14 15.92 7.58
N GLY A 102 17.01 15.75 6.59
CA GLY A 102 16.70 14.95 5.42
C GLY A 102 16.25 13.56 5.88
N PRO A 103 15.58 12.79 5.01
CA PRO A 103 15.27 11.40 5.31
C PRO A 103 16.56 10.71 5.76
N PRO A 104 16.52 9.87 6.81
CA PRO A 104 17.70 9.18 7.30
C PRO A 104 18.36 8.45 6.14
N GLN A 105 19.56 8.90 5.76
CA GLN A 105 20.39 8.14 4.85
C GLN A 105 20.86 6.92 5.64
N LEU A 106 20.22 5.79 5.36
CA LEU A 106 20.75 4.48 5.73
C LEU A 106 22.23 4.43 5.31
N PRO A 107 23.15 3.98 6.17
CA PRO A 107 24.50 3.70 5.75
C PRO A 107 24.46 2.76 4.55
N SER A 108 24.89 3.24 3.40
CA SER A 108 25.21 2.44 2.23
C SER A 108 26.41 1.56 2.59
N GLY A 109 26.13 0.50 3.34
CA GLY A 109 27.10 -0.39 3.94
C GLY A 109 26.53 -1.79 4.02
N ALA A 110 26.07 -2.32 2.89
CA ALA A 110 25.99 -3.76 2.76
C ALA A 110 27.42 -4.31 2.93
N PRO A 111 27.65 -5.32 3.80
CA PRO A 111 28.86 -6.11 3.74
C PRO A 111 28.96 -6.68 2.34
N GLN A 112 29.95 -6.25 1.57
CA GLN A 112 30.27 -6.89 0.30
C GLN A 112 30.73 -8.30 0.62
N LEU A 113 29.85 -9.28 0.44
CA LEU A 113 30.24 -10.68 0.37
C LEU A 113 31.18 -10.84 -0.83
N PRO A 114 32.31 -11.57 -0.70
CA PRO A 114 33.21 -11.80 -1.82
C PRO A 114 32.47 -12.40 -3.00
N ALA A 115 32.64 -11.79 -4.18
CA ALA A 115 32.11 -12.29 -5.43
C ALA A 115 32.68 -13.69 -5.72
N GLY A 116 31.83 -14.71 -5.66
CA GLY A 116 32.12 -16.01 -6.26
C GLY A 116 32.23 -15.89 -7.78
N PRO A 117 32.97 -16.80 -8.45
CA PRO A 117 33.22 -16.69 -9.88
C PRO A 117 31.92 -16.78 -10.69
N MET A 118 31.67 -15.76 -11.52
CA MET A 118 30.62 -15.74 -12.53
C MET A 118 30.82 -16.90 -13.51
N GLN A 119 29.88 -17.85 -13.51
CA GLN A 119 29.69 -18.77 -14.62
C GLN A 119 28.71 -18.15 -15.61
N GLY A 120 29.21 -17.80 -16.80
CA GLY A 120 28.43 -17.24 -17.89
C GLY A 120 27.49 -18.27 -18.51
N GLY A 121 26.19 -17.99 -18.46
CA GLY A 121 25.20 -18.58 -19.35
C GLY A 121 24.99 -17.68 -20.57
N PRO A 122 24.77 -18.24 -21.77
CA PRO A 122 24.67 -17.45 -23.00
C PRO A 122 23.43 -16.55 -23.01
N MET A 123 23.65 -15.25 -23.25
CA MET A 123 22.60 -14.29 -23.58
C MET A 123 21.88 -14.75 -24.85
N GLN A 124 20.63 -15.18 -24.73
CA GLN A 124 19.76 -15.38 -25.87
C GLN A 124 19.00 -14.07 -26.12
N GLY A 125 19.55 -13.25 -27.02
CA GLY A 125 18.92 -12.05 -27.53
C GLY A 125 17.75 -12.42 -28.45
N GLY A 126 16.52 -12.23 -27.96
CA GLY A 126 15.32 -12.19 -28.80
C GLY A 126 15.17 -10.83 -29.46
N PRO A 127 14.76 -10.75 -30.75
CA PRO A 127 14.59 -9.47 -31.42
C PRO A 127 13.46 -8.67 -30.78
N MET A 128 13.78 -7.45 -30.32
CA MET A 128 12.78 -6.41 -30.06
C MET A 128 12.04 -6.11 -31.37
N GLN A 129 10.74 -6.41 -31.40
CA GLN A 129 9.86 -5.94 -32.46
C GLN A 129 8.74 -5.12 -31.81
N GLY A 130 8.94 -3.79 -31.83
CA GLY A 130 7.92 -2.82 -31.49
C GLY A 130 6.89 -2.69 -32.63
N GLY A 131 5.62 -2.73 -32.27
CA GLY A 131 4.46 -2.43 -33.14
C GLY A 131 3.45 -1.56 -32.37
N PRO A 132 2.68 -0.69 -33.06
CA PRO A 132 2.18 0.56 -32.49
C PRO A 132 0.98 0.42 -31.54
N MET A 133 0.99 1.22 -30.47
CA MET A 133 -0.21 1.62 -29.74
C MET A 133 -1.09 2.52 -30.62
N GLN A 134 -2.33 2.08 -30.91
CA GLN A 134 -3.49 2.87 -31.37
C GLN A 134 -4.62 1.85 -31.64
N GLY A 135 -5.89 1.96 -31.23
CA GLY A 135 -6.65 2.94 -30.49
C GLY A 135 -8.13 2.50 -30.53
N GLY A 136 -8.97 2.95 -29.58
CA GLY A 136 -10.42 2.81 -29.67
C GLY A 136 -11.14 3.00 -28.33
N PRO A 137 -12.02 4.01 -28.17
CA PRO A 137 -12.81 4.19 -26.96
C PRO A 137 -14.02 3.25 -27.00
N MET A 138 -14.13 2.32 -26.04
CA MET A 138 -15.43 1.69 -25.79
C MET A 138 -16.28 2.63 -24.92
N GLN A 139 -17.00 3.52 -25.61
CA GLN A 139 -18.20 4.13 -25.05
C GLN A 139 -19.30 3.06 -24.99
N GLY A 140 -19.62 2.59 -23.79
CA GLY A 140 -20.87 1.92 -23.48
C GLY A 140 -21.65 2.78 -22.50
N GLY A 141 -22.65 3.51 -23.00
CA GLY A 141 -23.53 4.35 -22.18
C GLY A 141 -24.40 3.55 -21.20
N PRO A 142 -25.11 4.25 -20.30
CA PRO A 142 -25.83 3.62 -19.18
C PRO A 142 -27.08 2.88 -19.65
N MET A 143 -27.20 1.58 -19.32
CA MET A 143 -28.51 0.93 -19.32
C MET A 143 -29.28 1.41 -18.07
N GLN A 144 -30.13 2.39 -18.32
CA GLN A 144 -31.13 2.92 -17.40
C GLN A 144 -32.26 1.89 -17.27
N GLY A 145 -32.25 1.09 -16.19
CA GLY A 145 -33.37 0.27 -15.75
C GLY A 145 -34.01 0.92 -14.53
N GLY A 146 -35.25 1.41 -14.66
CA GLY A 146 -35.97 2.19 -13.66
C GLY A 146 -36.39 1.41 -12.40
N PRO A 147 -36.99 2.10 -11.41
CA PRO A 147 -37.31 1.53 -10.11
C PRO A 147 -38.52 0.58 -10.17
N MET A 148 -38.38 -0.63 -9.64
CA MET A 148 -39.54 -1.38 -9.13
C MET A 148 -39.94 -0.75 -7.80
N GLN A 149 -40.98 0.09 -7.84
CA GLN A 149 -41.73 0.53 -6.67
C GLN A 149 -42.87 -0.46 -6.41
N GLY A 150 -43.17 -0.69 -5.13
CA GLY A 150 -44.47 -1.18 -4.65
C GLY A 150 -44.45 -2.55 -4.03
#